data_AF-A0AA42TM00-F1
#
_entry.id   AF-A0AA42TM00-F1
#
_cell.length_a   1.000
_cell.length_b   1.000
_cell.length_c   1.000
_cell.angle_alpha   90.00
_cell.angle_beta   90.00
_cell.angle_gamma   90.00
#
_symmetry.space_group_name_H-M   'P 1'
#
loop_
_entity.id
_entity.type
_entity.pdbx_description
1 polymer ?
#
loop_
_entity_poly.entity_id
_entity_poly.type
_entity_poly.pdbx_seq_one_letter_code
_entity_poly.pdbx_strand_id
1 'polypeptide(L)'
;PVYRKVMPLADALALLEQCWPALVTDGQPQLLAVNIREAMANDIRRRGLEVSVKTLKRCLAAVTRSDAYLGAMTVGAWRKNLAGEPVAAVSPEEAAYAVERRAQEHAKRQRRAVRSVATRARNELITTEKRKTQDEHE
;
A
#
# COMPACT_ATOMS: atom_id res chain seq x y z
N PRO A 1 -5.13 20.63 2.69
CA PRO A 1 -4.58 19.27 2.85
C PRO A 1 -3.77 18.86 1.61
N VAL A 2 -2.45 18.73 1.76
CA VAL A 2 -1.57 18.26 0.67
C VAL A 2 -1.94 16.81 0.33
N TYR A 3 -2.45 16.59 -0.87
CA TYR A 3 -2.80 15.26 -1.38
C TYR A 3 -1.52 14.44 -1.55
N ARG A 4 -1.14 13.68 -0.52
CA ARG A 4 -0.07 12.68 -0.66
C ARG A 4 -0.64 11.49 -1.44
N LYS A 5 -0.38 11.46 -2.74
CA LYS A 5 -0.71 10.31 -3.62
C LYS A 5 -0.11 9.04 -3.00
N VAL A 6 -0.95 8.20 -2.43
CA VAL A 6 -0.53 6.88 -1.92
C VAL A 6 -0.06 6.07 -3.12
N MET A 7 1.06 5.35 -2.98
CA MET A 7 1.51 4.44 -4.03
C MET A 7 0.47 3.33 -4.18
N PRO A 8 -0.04 3.06 -5.40
CA PRO A 8 -0.87 1.89 -5.67
C PRO A 8 -0.15 0.60 -5.27
N LEU A 9 -0.91 -0.42 -4.85
CA LEU A 9 -0.31 -1.70 -4.48
C LEU A 9 0.40 -2.35 -5.67
N ALA A 10 -0.18 -2.28 -6.87
CA ALA A 10 0.43 -2.82 -8.08
C ALA A 10 1.83 -2.24 -8.34
N ASP A 11 1.98 -0.91 -8.28
CA ASP A 11 3.28 -0.25 -8.43
C ASP A 11 4.29 -0.69 -7.36
N ALA A 12 3.82 -0.89 -6.13
CA ALA A 12 4.67 -1.36 -5.04
C ALA A 12 5.13 -2.80 -5.25
N LEU A 13 4.24 -3.68 -5.75
CA LEU A 13 4.57 -5.06 -6.06
C LEU A 13 5.53 -5.16 -7.25
N ALA A 14 5.29 -4.38 -8.31
CA ALA A 14 6.21 -4.32 -9.45
C ALA A 14 7.62 -3.87 -9.02
N LEU A 15 7.71 -2.88 -8.13
CA LEU A 15 9.00 -2.45 -7.57
C LEU A 15 9.67 -3.56 -6.75
N LEU A 16 8.92 -4.25 -5.89
CA LEU A 16 9.43 -5.37 -5.10
C LEU A 16 9.88 -6.52 -6.00
N GLU A 17 9.11 -6.87 -7.02
CA GLU A 17 9.42 -7.96 -7.95
C GLU A 17 10.68 -7.66 -8.76
N GLN A 18 10.85 -6.42 -9.22
CA GLN A 18 12.05 -5.97 -9.93
C GLN A 18 13.31 -6.00 -9.05
N CYS A 19 13.20 -5.57 -7.78
CA CYS A 19 14.38 -5.39 -6.92
C CYS A 19 14.68 -6.64 -6.05
N TRP A 20 13.65 -7.30 -5.55
CA TRP A 20 13.66 -8.41 -4.57
C TRP A 20 12.56 -9.43 -4.89
N PRO A 21 12.68 -10.18 -6.00
CA PRO A 21 11.62 -11.06 -6.49
C PRO A 21 11.17 -12.11 -5.46
N ALA A 22 12.06 -12.57 -4.58
CA ALA A 22 11.75 -13.54 -3.53
C ALA A 22 10.70 -13.06 -2.50
N LEU A 23 10.41 -11.75 -2.47
CA LEU A 23 9.39 -11.15 -1.60
C LEU A 23 8.01 -11.06 -2.26
N VAL A 24 7.87 -11.54 -3.50
CA VAL A 24 6.60 -11.62 -4.22
C VAL A 24 6.39 -13.07 -4.66
N THR A 25 5.18 -13.60 -4.49
CA THR A 25 4.83 -14.95 -4.94
C THR A 25 3.41 -14.90 -5.46
N ASP A 26 3.18 -15.38 -6.68
CA ASP A 26 1.87 -15.37 -7.35
C ASP A 26 1.22 -13.98 -7.38
N GLY A 27 2.02 -12.93 -7.58
CA GLY A 27 1.57 -11.54 -7.56
C GLY A 27 1.11 -11.04 -6.18
N GLN A 28 1.41 -11.76 -5.10
CA GLN A 28 1.10 -11.39 -3.72
C GLN A 28 2.38 -11.11 -2.93
N PRO A 29 2.36 -10.12 -2.01
CA PRO A 29 3.51 -9.84 -1.18
C PRO A 29 3.70 -10.92 -0.12
N GLN A 30 4.95 -11.36 0.08
CA GLN A 30 5.34 -12.21 1.19
C GLN A 30 5.44 -11.41 2.50
N LEU A 31 5.29 -12.10 3.63
CA LEU A 31 5.49 -11.48 4.94
C LEU A 31 6.94 -11.05 5.12
N LEU A 32 7.15 -9.82 5.55
CA LEU A 32 8.48 -9.24 5.62
C LEU A 32 9.12 -9.49 6.99
N ALA A 33 10.43 -9.75 6.98
CA ALA A 33 11.26 -9.73 8.18
C ALA A 33 11.09 -8.43 8.97
N VAL A 34 11.20 -8.51 10.29
CA VAL A 34 11.30 -7.31 11.13
C VAL A 34 12.56 -6.53 10.72
N ASN A 35 12.47 -5.20 10.66
CA ASN A 35 13.56 -4.32 10.21
C ASN A 35 14.07 -4.59 8.77
N ILE A 36 13.22 -5.14 7.89
CA ILE A 36 13.59 -5.36 6.48
C ILE A 36 13.98 -4.07 5.75
N ARG A 37 13.48 -2.92 6.22
CA ARG A 37 13.72 -1.61 5.59
C ARG A 37 15.21 -1.25 5.60
N GLU A 38 15.89 -1.53 6.71
CA GLU A 38 17.32 -1.32 6.90
C GLU A 38 18.11 -2.23 5.96
N ALA A 39 17.72 -3.50 5.86
CA ALA A 39 18.30 -4.45 4.91
C ALA A 39 18.13 -3.98 3.46
N MET A 40 16.93 -3.55 3.07
CA MET A 40 16.65 -3.01 1.73
C MET A 40 17.47 -1.74 1.45
N ALA A 41 17.58 -0.83 2.43
CA ALA A 41 18.37 0.38 2.27
C ALA A 41 19.87 0.10 2.07
N ASN A 42 20.41 -0.90 2.77
CA ASN A 42 21.79 -1.34 2.59
C ASN A 42 21.99 -2.03 1.23
N ASP A 43 21.04 -2.88 0.81
CA ASP A 43 21.08 -3.55 -0.49
C ASP A 43 21.00 -2.56 -1.66
N ILE A 44 20.12 -1.54 -1.57
CA ILE A 44 20.05 -0.45 -2.56
C ILE A 44 21.41 0.21 -2.74
N ARG A 45 22.10 0.57 -1.65
CA ARG A 45 23.42 1.21 -1.72
C ARG A 45 24.48 0.26 -2.31
N ARG A 46 24.44 -1.01 -1.92
CA ARG A 46 25.39 -2.03 -2.39
C ARG A 46 25.26 -2.32 -3.89
N ARG A 47 24.03 -2.42 -4.40
CA ARG A 47 23.74 -2.73 -5.80
C ARG A 47 23.62 -1.50 -6.70
N GLY A 48 23.62 -0.29 -6.12
CA GLY A 48 23.42 0.95 -6.87
C GLY A 48 22.01 1.08 -7.46
N LEU A 49 20.98 0.57 -6.79
CA LEU A 49 19.60 0.61 -7.31
C LEU A 49 19.05 2.04 -7.32
N GLU A 50 18.32 2.40 -8.37
CA GLU A 50 17.64 3.69 -8.50
C GLU A 50 16.36 3.80 -7.66
N VAL A 51 16.42 3.38 -6.39
CA VAL A 51 15.29 3.40 -5.47
C VAL A 51 15.55 4.41 -4.36
N SER A 52 14.85 5.55 -4.42
CA SER A 52 14.96 6.56 -3.37
C SER A 52 14.39 6.05 -2.03
N VAL A 53 14.91 6.56 -0.91
CA VAL A 53 14.39 6.26 0.43
C VAL A 53 12.89 6.62 0.56
N LYS A 54 12.44 7.69 -0.12
CA LYS A 54 11.02 8.08 -0.13
C LYS A 54 10.17 7.06 -0.87
N THR A 55 10.66 6.56 -2.00
CA THR A 55 10.01 5.49 -2.78
C THR A 55 9.91 4.21 -1.96
N LEU A 56 11.00 3.79 -1.32
CA LEU A 56 11.03 2.62 -0.45
C LEU A 56 10.00 2.71 0.68
N LYS A 57 9.94 3.84 1.40
CA LYS A 57 8.94 4.06 2.47
C LYS A 57 7.50 3.98 1.95
N ARG A 58 7.22 4.53 0.75
CA ARG A 58 5.88 4.46 0.13
C ARG A 58 5.54 3.04 -0.29
N CYS A 59 6.49 2.30 -0.86
CA CYS A 59 6.34 0.91 -1.25
C CYS A 59 5.98 0.03 -0.04
N LEU A 60 6.80 0.08 1.02
CA LEU A 60 6.55 -0.68 2.24
C LEU A 60 5.21 -0.31 2.89
N ALA A 61 4.83 0.96 2.86
CA ALA A 61 3.54 1.38 3.40
C ALA A 61 2.34 0.89 2.56
N ALA A 62 2.49 0.79 1.24
CA ALA A 62 1.45 0.24 0.36
C ALA A 62 1.29 -1.27 0.58
N VAL A 63 2.40 -1.99 0.68
CA VAL A 63 2.43 -3.44 0.88
C VAL A 63 1.90 -3.83 2.26
N THR A 64 2.44 -3.27 3.34
CA THR A 64 2.08 -3.68 4.72
C THR A 64 0.66 -3.27 5.16
N ARG A 65 -0.02 -2.43 4.37
CA ARG A 65 -1.43 -2.03 4.57
C ARG A 65 -2.36 -2.65 3.52
N SER A 66 -1.83 -3.51 2.67
CA SER A 66 -2.63 -4.23 1.69
C SER A 66 -3.48 -5.29 2.36
N ASP A 67 -4.59 -5.62 1.71
CA ASP A 67 -5.51 -6.63 2.22
C ASP A 67 -4.86 -8.03 2.18
N ALA A 68 -4.11 -8.31 1.11
CA ALA A 68 -3.34 -9.53 0.95
C ALA A 68 -2.30 -9.73 2.05
N TYR A 69 -1.49 -8.70 2.33
CA TYR A 69 -0.45 -8.78 3.35
C TYR A 69 -1.02 -9.02 4.75
N LEU A 70 -2.03 -8.22 5.15
CA LEU A 70 -2.66 -8.38 6.46
C LEU A 70 -3.46 -9.70 6.56
N GLY A 71 -4.02 -10.19 5.45
CA GLY A 71 -4.67 -11.49 5.39
C GLY A 71 -3.71 -12.68 5.52
N ALA A 72 -2.46 -12.52 5.08
CA ALA A 72 -1.42 -13.53 5.20
C ALA A 72 -0.76 -13.61 6.59
N MET A 73 -0.94 -12.59 7.45
CA MET A 73 -0.42 -12.55 8.81
C MET A 73 -1.24 -13.45 9.76
N THR A 74 -1.13 -14.77 9.58
CA THR A 74 -1.73 -15.78 10.45
C THR A 74 -0.70 -16.36 11.41
N VAL A 75 -1.14 -16.89 12.55
CA VAL A 75 -0.24 -17.48 13.57
C VAL A 75 0.61 -18.59 12.94
N GLY A 76 1.91 -18.54 13.14
CA GLY A 76 2.85 -19.51 12.57
C GLY A 76 3.29 -19.22 11.13
N ALA A 77 2.73 -18.23 10.45
CA ALA A 77 3.17 -17.84 9.12
C ALA A 77 4.61 -17.30 9.14
N TRP A 78 5.42 -17.67 8.14
CA TRP A 78 6.83 -17.28 8.10
C TRP A 78 7.04 -15.92 7.46
N ARG A 79 7.74 -15.04 8.19
CA ARG A 79 8.36 -13.83 7.66
C ARG A 79 9.63 -14.20 6.91
N LYS A 80 9.86 -13.54 5.78
CA LYS A 80 11.00 -13.78 4.88
C LYS A 80 11.97 -12.62 4.85
N ASN A 81 13.26 -12.94 4.74
CA ASN A 81 14.31 -11.96 4.48
C ASN A 81 14.42 -11.64 2.97
N LEU A 82 15.40 -10.81 2.57
CA LEU A 82 15.59 -10.43 1.16
C LEU A 82 15.93 -11.61 0.24
N ALA A 83 16.49 -12.69 0.78
CA ALA A 83 16.78 -13.91 0.04
C ALA A 83 15.55 -14.84 -0.07
N GLY A 84 14.44 -14.50 0.59
CA GLY A 84 13.23 -15.33 0.63
C GLY A 84 13.24 -16.39 1.73
N GLU A 85 14.26 -16.39 2.59
CA GLU A 85 14.42 -17.40 3.63
C GLU A 85 13.53 -17.07 4.84
N PRO A 86 12.89 -18.08 5.48
CA PRO A 86 12.10 -17.88 6.68
C PRO A 86 12.98 -17.46 7.85
N VAL A 87 12.63 -16.38 8.53
CA VAL A 87 13.42 -15.84 9.66
C VAL A 87 12.66 -15.78 10.99
N ALA A 88 11.34 -15.64 10.96
CA ALA A 88 10.51 -15.58 12.16
C ALA A 88 9.07 -15.97 11.85
N ALA A 89 8.43 -16.69 12.75
CA ALA A 89 7.00 -16.98 12.67
C ALA A 89 6.20 -15.81 13.24
N VAL A 90 5.03 -15.55 12.66
CA VAL A 90 4.05 -14.57 13.18
C VAL A 90 3.48 -15.06 14.50
N SER A 91 3.53 -14.22 15.53
CA SER A 91 2.99 -14.53 16.85
C SER A 91 1.46 -14.40 16.90
N PRO A 92 0.79 -14.96 17.93
CA PRO A 92 -0.64 -14.74 18.16
C PRO A 92 -1.02 -13.27 18.26
N GLU A 93 -0.21 -12.45 18.94
CA GLU A 93 -0.49 -11.02 19.07
C GLU A 93 -0.38 -10.28 17.73
N GLU A 94 0.63 -10.62 16.93
CA GLU A 94 0.81 -10.04 15.61
C GLU A 94 -0.33 -10.39 14.64
N ALA A 95 -0.84 -11.62 14.70
CA ALA A 95 -1.98 -12.04 13.90
C ALA A 95 -3.27 -11.32 14.32
N ALA A 96 -3.52 -11.19 15.63
CA ALA A 96 -4.66 -10.43 16.15
C ALA A 96 -4.59 -8.95 15.73
N TYR A 97 -3.40 -8.35 15.82
CA TYR A 97 -3.14 -7.00 15.32
C TYR A 97 -3.45 -6.89 13.82
N ALA A 98 -3.03 -7.86 13.00
CA ALA A 98 -3.27 -7.82 11.57
C ALA A 98 -4.77 -7.82 11.23
N VAL A 99 -5.58 -8.61 11.95
CA VAL A 99 -7.05 -8.63 11.80
C VAL A 99 -7.64 -7.25 12.11
N GLU A 100 -7.28 -6.66 13.24
CA GLU A 100 -7.78 -5.33 13.63
C GLU A 100 -7.39 -4.27 12.60
N ARG A 101 -6.12 -4.28 12.17
CA ARG A 101 -5.61 -3.34 11.16
C ARG A 101 -6.28 -3.50 9.82
N ARG A 102 -6.58 -4.72 9.40
CA ARG A 102 -7.30 -5.00 8.16
C ARG A 102 -8.69 -4.36 8.19
N ALA A 103 -9.43 -4.52 9.29
CA ALA A 103 -10.72 -3.87 9.48
C ALA A 103 -10.62 -2.33 9.44
N GLN A 104 -9.60 -1.75 10.10
CA GLN A 104 -9.36 -0.30 10.07
C GLN A 104 -9.05 0.21 8.65
N GLU A 105 -8.23 -0.50 7.87
CA GLU A 105 -7.91 -0.10 6.50
C GLU A 105 -9.13 -0.22 5.56
N HIS A 106 -9.96 -1.24 5.72
CA HIS A 106 -11.26 -1.34 5.01
C HIS A 106 -12.17 -0.16 5.32
N ALA A 107 -12.37 0.17 6.60
CA ALA A 107 -13.18 1.31 7.00
C ALA A 107 -12.63 2.64 6.43
N LYS A 108 -11.30 2.82 6.41
CA LYS A 108 -10.68 4.00 5.78
C LYS A 108 -10.92 4.05 4.27
N ARG A 109 -10.81 2.93 3.57
CA ARG A 109 -11.05 2.83 2.12
C ARG A 109 -12.50 3.18 1.80
N GLN A 110 -13.46 2.65 2.56
CA GLN A 110 -14.89 2.96 2.41
C GLN A 110 -15.15 4.46 2.62
N ARG A 111 -14.64 5.06 3.70
CA ARG A 111 -14.77 6.51 3.96
C ARG A 111 -14.19 7.37 2.84
N ARG A 112 -13.05 6.96 2.28
CA ARG A 112 -12.43 7.64 1.13
C ARG A 112 -13.28 7.52 -0.13
N ALA A 113 -13.82 6.35 -0.41
CA ALA A 113 -14.69 6.11 -1.56
C ALA A 113 -15.96 6.97 -1.49
N VAL A 114 -16.65 6.98 -0.35
CA VAL A 114 -17.82 7.82 -0.11
C VAL A 114 -17.49 9.30 -0.31
N ARG A 115 -16.37 9.77 0.27
CA ARG A 115 -15.92 11.15 0.09
C ARG A 115 -15.60 11.50 -1.36
N SER A 116 -14.97 10.59 -2.12
CA SER A 116 -14.68 10.85 -3.54
C SER A 116 -15.95 10.93 -4.38
N VAL A 117 -16.95 10.07 -4.11
CA VAL A 117 -18.26 10.13 -4.77
C VAL A 117 -18.97 11.44 -4.47
N ALA A 118 -19.04 11.84 -3.19
CA ALA A 118 -19.65 13.11 -2.79
C ALA A 118 -18.94 14.34 -3.41
N THR A 119 -17.60 14.29 -3.54
CA THR A 119 -16.83 15.36 -4.18
C THR A 119 -17.12 15.41 -5.68
N ARG A 120 -17.23 14.26 -6.35
CA ARG A 120 -17.57 14.17 -7.76
C ARG A 120 -18.97 14.71 -8.04
N ALA A 121 -19.97 14.28 -7.26
CA ALA A 121 -21.35 14.78 -7.38
C ALA A 121 -21.44 16.31 -7.20
N ARG A 122 -20.71 16.87 -6.20
CA ARG A 122 -20.63 18.32 -6.02
C ARG A 122 -20.04 19.03 -7.24
N ASN A 123 -18.95 18.50 -7.79
CA ASN A 123 -18.30 19.09 -8.96
C ASN A 123 -19.21 19.02 -10.21
N GLU A 124 -19.98 17.94 -10.37
CA GLU A 124 -20.96 17.79 -11.45
C GLU A 124 -22.09 18.82 -11.33
N LEU A 125 -22.66 19.02 -10.13
CA LEU A 125 -23.68 20.05 -9.85
C LEU A 125 -23.20 21.48 -10.18
N ILE A 126 -22.00 21.84 -9.72
CA ILE A 126 -21.39 23.16 -10.03
C ILE A 126 -21.21 23.33 -11.54
N THR A 127 -20.84 22.27 -12.24
CA THR A 127 -20.65 22.32 -13.70
C THR A 127 -21.97 22.49 -14.43
N THR A 128 -23.05 21.83 -13.98
CA THR A 128 -24.39 21.99 -14.56
C THR A 128 -24.99 23.36 -14.33
N GLU A 129 -24.81 23.94 -13.14
CA GLU A 129 -25.29 25.30 -12.82
C GLU A 129 -24.59 26.37 -13.66
N LYS A 130 -23.27 26.23 -13.85
CA LYS A 130 -22.49 27.12 -14.73
C LYS A 130 -22.92 27.05 -16.19
N ARG A 131 -23.27 25.85 -16.68
CA ARG A 131 -23.72 25.66 -18.07
C ARG A 131 -25.10 26.29 -18.28
N LYS A 132 -26.01 26.10 -17.33
CA LYS A 132 -27.35 26.70 -17.37
C LYS A 132 -27.34 28.24 -17.31
N THR A 133 -26.48 28.83 -16.49
CA THR A 133 -26.36 30.30 -16.40
C THR A 133 -25.73 30.93 -17.64
N GLN A 134 -24.96 30.17 -18.41
CA GLN A 134 -24.36 30.63 -19.66
C GLN A 134 -25.38 30.62 -20.81
N ASP A 135 -26.26 29.62 -20.86
CA ASP A 135 -27.35 29.53 -21.85
C ASP A 135 -28.48 30.56 -21.60
N GLU A 136 -28.60 31.12 -20.37
CA GLU A 136 -29.58 32.16 -20.02
C GLU A 136 -29.09 33.60 -20.33
N HIS A 137 -27.85 33.77 -20.77
CA HIS A 137 -27.25 35.09 -21.09
C HIS A 137 -26.85 35.24 -22.58
N GLU A 138 -27.27 34.30 -23.44
CA GLU A 138 -27.07 34.30 -24.89
C GLU A 138 -28.43 34.43 -25.61
#